data_AF-A0A9R1NLT2-F1
#
_entry.id   AF-A0A9R1NLT2-F1
#
_cell.length_a   1.000
_cell.length_b   1.000
_cell.length_c   1.000
_cell.angle_alpha   90.00
_cell.angle_beta   90.00
_cell.angle_gamma   90.00
#
_symmetry.space_group_name_H-M   'P 1'
#
loop_
_entity.id
_entity.type
_entity.pdbx_description
1 polymer ?
#
loop_
_entity_poly.entity_id
_entity_poly.type
_entity_poly.pdbx_seq_one_letter_code
_entity_poly.pdbx_strand_id
1 'polypeptide(L)'
;MIEIVSQGLATIEVTQKHSGSLFMYAGHLGGAYAKNSFGNIFTAVGVFVLGRLFREAWGSKAPKMQAEFNDFLEKNRICISMELVTAVLGDHGQRPKDDYAVVTAVTELGHGKPQFYSTPEVISFCRKWRLPTNHVWLFSTRKSATSFFAAYDALCEEGTATPVCKALDEIADISVPGSKDHVMVQGEILEGLVARIVSRESSVQMEEVLRNFPIPSLDGGDSDLGPSLRDICAANRSDEKQQIKALLENVGSSMCPDHRDWFGYSGLEPQSRNADKSVVTHFLQAHPTDYATKKLQEMIGLMKRKNFSASFKSYWNYQK
;
A
#
# COMPACT_ATOMS: atom_id res chain seq x y z
N MET A 1 -17.93 9.48 19.06
CA MET A 1 -18.19 8.31 18.18
C MET A 1 -19.41 7.52 18.62
N ILE A 2 -19.46 7.03 19.88
CA ILE A 2 -20.63 6.28 20.42
C ILE A 2 -21.96 6.98 20.16
N GLU A 3 -22.05 8.28 20.42
CA GLU A 3 -23.31 9.03 20.26
C GLU A 3 -23.82 9.02 18.81
N ILE A 4 -22.93 9.26 17.83
CA ILE A 4 -23.27 9.25 16.39
C ILE A 4 -23.77 7.87 15.96
N VAL A 5 -23.12 6.79 16.43
CA VAL A 5 -23.56 5.41 16.17
C VAL A 5 -24.91 5.14 16.83
N SER A 6 -25.12 5.62 18.07
CA SER A 6 -26.37 5.40 18.81
C SER A 6 -27.58 6.08 18.17
N GLN A 7 -27.37 7.18 17.45
CA GLN A 7 -28.38 7.87 16.65
C GLN A 7 -28.60 7.21 15.28
N GLY A 8 -27.86 6.13 14.96
CA GLY A 8 -27.96 5.42 13.69
C GLY A 8 -27.45 6.24 12.50
N LEU A 9 -26.54 7.20 12.73
CA LEU A 9 -26.02 8.08 11.69
C LEU A 9 -24.74 7.55 11.03
N ALA A 10 -24.02 6.64 11.70
CA ALA A 10 -22.74 6.11 11.20
C ALA A 10 -22.40 4.76 11.82
N THR A 11 -21.35 4.13 11.30
CA THR A 11 -20.69 2.94 11.88
C THR A 11 -19.26 3.32 12.29
N ILE A 12 -18.77 2.78 13.41
CA ILE A 12 -17.34 2.82 13.72
C ILE A 12 -16.68 1.63 13.03
N GLU A 13 -15.68 1.92 12.22
CA GLU A 13 -14.80 0.92 11.66
C GLU A 13 -13.46 0.95 12.35
N VAL A 14 -12.95 -0.23 12.69
CA VAL A 14 -11.63 -0.40 13.29
C VAL A 14 -10.84 -1.39 12.44
N THR A 15 -9.58 -1.08 12.19
CA THR A 15 -8.64 -1.96 11.49
C THR A 15 -7.33 -2.10 12.26
N GLN A 16 -6.63 -3.21 12.07
CA GLN A 16 -5.29 -3.36 12.67
C GLN A 16 -4.31 -2.37 12.03
N LYS A 17 -3.47 -1.75 12.86
CA LYS A 17 -2.33 -0.99 12.37
C LYS A 17 -1.13 -1.93 12.24
N HIS A 18 -0.86 -2.34 11.00
CA HIS A 18 0.38 -3.04 10.67
C HIS A 18 1.57 -2.08 10.80
N SER A 19 2.74 -2.60 11.19
CA SER A 19 3.97 -1.81 11.26
C SER A 19 4.83 -2.04 10.04
N GLY A 20 4.76 -1.13 9.09
CA GLY A 20 5.61 -1.18 7.92
C GLY A 20 5.95 0.21 7.38
N SER A 21 6.24 0.22 6.09
CA SER A 21 6.40 1.42 5.31
C SER A 21 5.23 1.58 4.34
N LEU A 22 4.71 2.80 4.22
CA LEU A 22 3.71 3.11 3.19
C LEU A 22 4.30 2.87 1.80
N PHE A 23 3.68 1.97 1.06
CA PHE A 23 3.97 1.67 -0.34
C PHE A 23 2.72 1.90 -1.20
N MET A 24 2.86 2.60 -2.31
CA MET A 24 1.78 2.91 -3.22
C MET A 24 2.14 2.47 -4.64
N TYR A 25 1.16 1.93 -5.36
CA TYR A 25 1.36 1.41 -6.72
C TYR A 25 0.17 1.77 -7.61
N ALA A 26 0.45 2.33 -8.79
CA ALA A 26 -0.58 2.80 -9.73
C ALA A 26 -0.46 2.13 -11.13
N GLY A 27 0.13 0.94 -11.19
CA GLY A 27 0.52 0.27 -12.42
C GLY A 27 1.94 0.63 -12.85
N HIS A 28 2.51 -0.11 -13.78
CA HIS A 28 3.89 0.09 -14.22
C HIS A 28 4.12 1.45 -14.91
N LEU A 29 3.11 2.01 -15.58
CA LEU A 29 3.12 3.38 -16.13
C LEU A 29 2.59 4.42 -15.14
N GLY A 30 1.89 3.99 -14.08
CA GLY A 30 1.49 4.89 -12.99
C GLY A 30 2.58 5.11 -11.97
N GLY A 31 3.52 4.18 -11.85
CA GLY A 31 4.69 4.25 -10.97
C GLY A 31 4.49 3.58 -9.60
N ALA A 32 5.62 3.42 -8.92
CA ALA A 32 5.72 2.89 -7.57
C ALA A 32 6.27 3.95 -6.63
N TYR A 33 5.61 4.17 -5.49
CA TYR A 33 5.91 5.28 -4.59
C TYR A 33 6.03 4.78 -3.14
N ALA A 34 6.98 5.36 -2.42
CA ALA A 34 7.03 5.31 -0.97
C ALA A 34 6.59 6.67 -0.43
N LYS A 35 6.50 6.82 0.90
CA LYS A 35 6.17 8.11 1.51
C LYS A 35 7.14 9.20 1.00
N ASN A 36 6.60 10.16 0.25
CA ASN A 36 7.33 11.31 -0.31
C ASN A 36 8.53 10.96 -1.22
N SER A 37 8.60 9.75 -1.79
CA SER A 37 9.74 9.36 -2.65
C SER A 37 9.37 8.30 -3.67
N PHE A 38 10.19 8.15 -4.71
CA PHE A 38 10.02 7.14 -5.76
C PHE A 38 11.36 6.68 -6.36
N GLY A 39 11.37 5.46 -6.89
CA GLY A 39 12.53 4.87 -7.56
C GLY A 39 13.75 4.75 -6.65
N ASN A 40 13.55 4.19 -5.46
CA ASN A 40 14.56 3.90 -4.45
C ASN A 40 14.38 2.46 -3.92
N ILE A 41 15.15 2.07 -2.91
CA ILE A 41 15.06 0.73 -2.32
C ILE A 41 13.65 0.42 -1.77
N PHE A 42 12.98 1.38 -1.12
CA PHE A 42 11.63 1.18 -0.57
C PHE A 42 10.63 0.81 -1.68
N THR A 43 10.68 1.51 -2.82
CA THR A 43 9.78 1.21 -3.94
C THR A 43 10.17 -0.06 -4.67
N ALA A 44 11.46 -0.41 -4.77
CA ALA A 44 11.90 -1.69 -5.34
C ALA A 44 11.43 -2.87 -4.50
N VAL A 45 11.57 -2.79 -3.18
CA VAL A 45 11.08 -3.81 -2.24
C VAL A 45 9.57 -3.94 -2.32
N GLY A 46 8.83 -2.82 -2.37
CA GLY A 46 7.37 -2.85 -2.52
C GLY A 46 6.91 -3.53 -3.81
N VAL A 47 7.56 -3.21 -4.94
CA VAL A 47 7.27 -3.86 -6.24
C VAL A 47 7.58 -5.36 -6.18
N PHE A 48 8.72 -5.74 -5.60
CA PHE A 48 9.10 -7.14 -5.44
C PHE A 48 8.07 -7.91 -4.59
N VAL A 49 7.70 -7.38 -3.42
CA VAL A 49 6.74 -8.02 -2.51
C VAL A 49 5.37 -8.14 -3.18
N LEU A 50 4.89 -7.08 -3.86
CA LEU A 50 3.63 -7.15 -4.59
C LEU A 50 3.68 -8.22 -5.70
N GLY A 51 4.78 -8.29 -6.45
CA GLY A 51 4.98 -9.34 -7.46
C GLY A 51 4.97 -10.75 -6.86
N ARG A 52 5.58 -10.93 -5.68
CA ARG A 52 5.58 -12.20 -4.94
C ARG A 52 4.18 -12.57 -4.44
N LEU A 53 3.39 -11.62 -3.94
CA LEU A 53 2.00 -11.84 -3.56
C LEU A 53 1.16 -12.35 -4.74
N PHE A 54 1.38 -11.84 -5.95
CA PHE A 54 0.73 -12.38 -7.15
C PHE A 54 1.15 -13.83 -7.43
N ARG A 55 2.41 -14.20 -7.22
CA ARG A 55 2.88 -15.59 -7.37
C ARG A 55 2.26 -16.52 -6.33
N GLU A 56 2.20 -16.09 -5.06
CA GLU A 56 1.50 -16.84 -4.00
C GLU A 56 0.03 -17.06 -4.34
N ALA A 57 -0.65 -16.02 -4.84
CA ALA A 57 -2.08 -16.06 -5.11
C ALA A 57 -2.46 -16.81 -6.39
N TRP A 58 -1.67 -16.68 -7.46
CA TRP A 58 -2.03 -17.11 -8.81
C TRP A 58 -1.10 -18.19 -9.39
N GLY A 59 -0.01 -18.55 -8.69
CA GLY A 59 0.97 -19.54 -9.12
C GLY A 59 1.52 -19.23 -10.52
N SER A 60 1.46 -20.22 -11.42
CA SER A 60 1.92 -20.08 -12.81
C SER A 60 1.16 -19.03 -13.63
N LYS A 61 -0.04 -18.61 -13.21
CA LYS A 61 -0.82 -17.55 -13.87
C LYS A 61 -0.39 -16.14 -13.47
N ALA A 62 0.49 -15.99 -12.47
CA ALA A 62 0.87 -14.69 -11.92
C ALA A 62 1.36 -13.68 -12.98
N PRO A 63 2.22 -14.01 -13.96
CA PRO A 63 2.66 -13.04 -14.96
C PRO A 63 1.50 -12.45 -15.79
N LYS A 64 0.51 -13.28 -16.13
CA LYS A 64 -0.69 -12.83 -16.84
C LYS A 64 -1.53 -11.92 -15.96
N MET A 65 -1.76 -12.31 -14.71
CA MET A 65 -2.58 -11.53 -13.77
C MET A 65 -1.93 -10.20 -13.38
N GLN A 66 -0.60 -10.14 -13.28
CA GLN A 66 0.14 -8.90 -13.07
C GLN A 66 -0.05 -7.92 -14.23
N ALA A 67 0.03 -8.40 -15.47
CA ALA A 67 -0.20 -7.56 -16.65
C ALA A 67 -1.65 -7.03 -16.69
N GLU A 68 -2.64 -7.90 -16.50
CA GLU A 68 -4.06 -7.49 -16.42
C GLU A 68 -4.33 -6.51 -15.28
N PHE A 69 -3.65 -6.68 -14.14
CA PHE A 69 -3.76 -5.77 -13.01
C PHE A 69 -3.20 -4.39 -13.33
N ASN A 70 -2.03 -4.33 -13.97
CA ASN A 70 -1.43 -3.08 -14.42
C ASN A 70 -2.32 -2.32 -15.40
N ASP A 71 -2.83 -3.01 -16.43
CA ASP A 71 -3.76 -2.43 -17.39
C ASP A 71 -5.02 -1.89 -16.70
N PHE A 72 -5.54 -2.63 -15.70
CA PHE A 72 -6.70 -2.20 -14.93
C PHE A 72 -6.41 -0.95 -14.10
N LEU A 73 -5.30 -0.91 -13.36
CA LEU A 73 -4.94 0.25 -12.55
C LEU A 73 -4.79 1.50 -13.42
N GLU A 74 -4.09 1.38 -14.54
CA GLU A 74 -3.77 2.51 -15.41
C GLU A 74 -5.01 3.03 -16.15
N LYS A 75 -5.82 2.13 -16.71
CA LYS A 75 -7.05 2.50 -17.43
C LYS A 75 -8.04 3.23 -16.52
N ASN A 76 -8.15 2.79 -15.27
CA ASN A 76 -9.08 3.36 -14.29
C ASN A 76 -8.45 4.45 -13.42
N ARG A 77 -7.15 4.74 -13.61
CA ARG A 77 -6.36 5.70 -12.81
C ARG A 77 -6.43 5.40 -11.31
N ILE A 78 -6.28 4.13 -10.97
CA ILE A 78 -6.30 3.65 -9.59
C ILE A 78 -4.88 3.60 -9.05
N CYS A 79 -4.72 4.08 -7.81
CA CYS A 79 -3.56 3.87 -6.98
C CYS A 79 -3.96 3.03 -5.77
N ILE A 80 -3.24 1.94 -5.54
CA ILE A 80 -3.38 1.13 -4.32
C ILE A 80 -2.33 1.58 -3.31
N SER A 81 -2.77 1.76 -2.06
CA SER A 81 -1.90 2.03 -0.92
C SER A 81 -1.85 0.81 -0.03
N MET A 82 -0.64 0.43 0.37
CA MET A 82 -0.37 -0.73 1.19
C MET A 82 0.57 -0.37 2.34
N GLU A 83 0.41 -1.09 3.43
CA GLU A 83 1.46 -1.19 4.44
C GLU A 83 2.40 -2.32 4.05
N LEU A 84 3.65 -1.99 3.73
CA LEU A 84 4.72 -2.93 3.37
C LEU A 84 5.49 -3.31 4.63
N VAL A 85 5.33 -4.54 5.09
CA VAL A 85 5.91 -5.05 6.33
C VAL A 85 7.05 -6.00 5.99
N THR A 86 8.27 -5.62 6.35
CA THR A 86 9.48 -6.40 6.08
C THR A 86 10.60 -6.01 7.02
N ALA A 87 11.51 -6.95 7.31
CA ALA A 87 12.69 -6.69 8.10
C ALA A 87 13.86 -6.04 7.31
N VAL A 88 13.75 -5.93 5.98
CA VAL A 88 14.85 -5.40 5.15
C VAL A 88 14.89 -3.87 5.08
N LEU A 89 13.77 -3.20 5.39
CA LEU A 89 13.66 -1.74 5.38
C LEU A 89 13.74 -1.12 6.80
N GLY A 90 14.05 -1.95 7.81
CA GLY A 90 14.07 -1.59 9.21
C GLY A 90 12.96 -2.27 10.01
N ASP A 91 13.17 -2.40 11.31
CA ASP A 91 12.19 -3.00 12.21
C ASP A 91 11.28 -1.87 12.75
N HIS A 92 10.05 -1.81 12.25
CA HIS A 92 8.99 -0.94 12.76
C HIS A 92 8.21 -1.77 13.80
N GLY A 93 8.49 -1.63 15.10
CA GLY A 93 7.88 -2.49 16.12
C GLY A 93 8.48 -3.90 16.14
N GLN A 94 7.66 -4.94 16.06
CA GLN A 94 8.16 -6.32 16.02
C GLN A 94 8.76 -6.67 14.66
N ARG A 95 9.98 -7.20 14.68
CA ARG A 95 10.63 -7.75 13.50
C ARG A 95 9.72 -8.83 12.89
N PRO A 96 9.24 -8.63 11.64
CA PRO A 96 8.28 -9.54 11.06
C PRO A 96 8.91 -10.90 10.74
N LYS A 97 8.11 -11.95 10.83
CA LYS A 97 8.49 -13.34 10.53
C LYS A 97 8.52 -13.60 9.03
N ASP A 98 7.67 -12.91 8.28
CA ASP A 98 7.56 -12.97 6.82
C ASP A 98 7.53 -11.56 6.21
N ASP A 99 7.75 -11.46 4.90
CA ASP A 99 7.71 -10.20 4.16
C ASP A 99 6.40 -10.11 3.37
N TYR A 100 5.56 -9.12 3.67
CA TYR A 100 4.22 -9.04 3.11
C TYR A 100 3.76 -7.59 2.95
N ALA A 101 2.63 -7.41 2.26
CA ALA A 101 1.96 -6.13 2.17
C ALA A 101 0.46 -6.31 2.40
N VAL A 102 -0.19 -5.32 3.01
CA VAL A 102 -1.64 -5.30 3.25
C VAL A 102 -2.22 -4.05 2.62
N VAL A 103 -3.26 -4.20 1.81
CA VAL A 103 -3.94 -3.04 1.18
C VAL A 103 -4.71 -2.28 2.25
N THR A 104 -4.38 -0.99 2.40
CA THR A 104 -5.00 -0.08 3.38
C THR A 104 -5.92 0.94 2.71
N ALA A 105 -5.71 1.25 1.43
CA ALA A 105 -6.62 2.09 0.66
C ALA A 105 -6.54 1.79 -0.84
N VAL A 106 -7.64 2.04 -1.55
CA VAL A 106 -7.70 2.08 -3.02
C VAL A 106 -8.25 3.45 -3.40
N THR A 107 -7.54 4.14 -4.29
CA THR A 107 -7.81 5.54 -4.64
C THR A 107 -7.94 5.71 -6.15
N GLU A 108 -9.05 6.27 -6.62
CA GLU A 108 -9.21 6.73 -7.99
C GLU A 108 -8.73 8.18 -8.11
N LEU A 109 -7.70 8.40 -8.93
CA LEU A 109 -7.01 9.70 -9.06
C LEU A 109 -7.69 10.66 -10.04
N GLY A 110 -8.66 10.20 -10.84
CA GLY A 110 -9.63 11.02 -11.59
C GLY A 110 -9.07 12.26 -12.32
N HIS A 111 -9.92 13.29 -12.45
CA HIS A 111 -9.58 14.63 -12.96
C HIS A 111 -9.85 15.72 -11.90
N GLY A 112 -10.09 15.33 -10.65
CA GLY A 112 -10.49 16.21 -9.56
C GLY A 112 -10.02 15.68 -8.21
N LYS A 113 -10.81 15.88 -7.16
CA LYS A 113 -10.50 15.34 -5.84
C LYS A 113 -10.42 13.80 -5.91
N PRO A 114 -9.33 13.17 -5.42
CA PRO A 114 -9.24 11.72 -5.38
C PRO A 114 -10.41 11.10 -4.64
N GLN A 115 -10.97 10.01 -5.17
CA GLN A 115 -12.03 9.24 -4.53
C GLN A 115 -11.42 8.01 -3.88
N PHE A 116 -11.71 7.81 -2.60
CA PHE A 116 -11.24 6.65 -1.84
C PHE A 116 -12.37 5.63 -1.76
N TYR A 117 -12.03 4.37 -2.02
CA TYR A 117 -12.95 3.26 -1.85
C TYR A 117 -13.34 3.14 -0.38
N SER A 118 -14.62 2.87 -0.15
CA SER A 118 -15.11 2.38 1.14
C SER A 118 -14.49 1.02 1.44
N THR A 119 -14.49 0.60 2.70
CA THR A 119 -13.89 -0.69 3.08
C THR A 119 -14.53 -1.89 2.41
N PRO A 120 -15.87 -1.99 2.24
CA PRO A 120 -16.46 -3.03 1.42
C PRO A 120 -15.91 -3.05 -0.03
N GLU A 121 -15.72 -1.87 -0.63
CA GLU A 121 -15.12 -1.76 -1.97
C GLU A 121 -13.64 -2.20 -1.97
N VAL A 122 -12.86 -1.85 -0.94
CA VAL A 122 -11.48 -2.33 -0.77
C VAL A 122 -11.44 -3.86 -0.63
N ILE A 123 -12.33 -4.45 0.19
CA ILE A 123 -12.39 -5.91 0.38
C ILE A 123 -12.76 -6.61 -0.95
N SER A 124 -13.78 -6.13 -1.66
CA SER A 124 -14.16 -6.72 -2.96
C SER A 124 -13.05 -6.58 -4.01
N PHE A 125 -12.39 -5.42 -4.07
CA PHE A 125 -11.23 -5.18 -4.93
C PHE A 125 -10.10 -6.17 -4.60
N CYS A 126 -9.73 -6.30 -3.32
CA CYS A 126 -8.65 -7.17 -2.91
C CYS A 126 -8.97 -8.64 -3.16
N ARG A 127 -10.20 -9.10 -2.88
CA ARG A 127 -10.60 -10.48 -3.14
C ARG A 127 -10.64 -10.81 -4.64
N LYS A 128 -11.05 -9.86 -5.48
CA LYS A 128 -10.99 -9.98 -6.95
C LYS A 128 -9.56 -10.18 -7.46
N TRP A 129 -8.61 -9.42 -6.94
CA TRP A 129 -7.20 -9.47 -7.33
C TRP A 129 -6.34 -10.43 -6.49
N ARG A 130 -6.96 -11.08 -5.49
CA ARG A 130 -6.31 -11.93 -4.47
C ARG A 130 -5.19 -11.23 -3.70
N LEU A 131 -5.37 -9.94 -3.42
CA LEU A 131 -4.44 -9.16 -2.61
C LEU A 131 -4.77 -9.29 -1.11
N PRO A 132 -3.78 -9.17 -0.21
CA PRO A 132 -4.04 -9.26 1.22
C PRO A 132 -4.88 -8.09 1.75
N THR A 133 -5.91 -8.45 2.51
CA THR A 133 -6.79 -7.52 3.23
C THR A 133 -6.41 -7.43 4.70
N ASN A 134 -6.72 -6.29 5.31
CA ASN A 134 -6.55 -6.06 6.74
C ASN A 134 -7.67 -6.76 7.53
N HIS A 135 -7.45 -6.99 8.82
CA HIS A 135 -8.52 -7.36 9.74
C HIS A 135 -9.40 -6.13 10.00
N VAL A 136 -10.71 -6.27 9.82
CA VAL A 136 -11.70 -5.18 9.95
C VAL A 136 -12.79 -5.58 10.94
N TRP A 137 -13.14 -4.65 11.83
CA TRP A 137 -14.27 -4.76 12.74
C TRP A 137 -15.23 -3.58 12.56
N LEU A 138 -16.53 -3.86 12.46
CA LEU A 138 -17.58 -2.86 12.36
C LEU A 138 -18.47 -2.86 13.61
N PHE A 139 -18.67 -1.67 14.17
CA PHE A 139 -19.50 -1.42 15.35
C PHE A 139 -20.60 -0.41 14.98
N SER A 140 -21.77 -0.94 14.69
CA SER A 140 -22.94 -0.26 14.14
C SER A 140 -24.01 0.05 15.19
N THR A 141 -23.89 -0.49 16.41
CA THR A 141 -24.85 -0.27 17.50
C THR A 141 -24.21 0.47 18.68
N ARG A 142 -25.04 1.13 19.50
CA ARG A 142 -24.56 1.77 20.76
C ARG A 142 -23.83 0.74 21.64
N LYS A 143 -24.36 -0.48 21.71
CA LYS A 143 -23.81 -1.56 22.53
C LYS A 143 -22.41 -1.95 22.03
N SER A 144 -22.29 -2.34 20.76
CA SER A 144 -21.01 -2.79 20.18
C SER A 144 -19.97 -1.67 20.20
N ALA A 145 -20.37 -0.42 19.90
CA ALA A 145 -19.47 0.74 20.00
C ALA A 145 -18.99 1.01 21.43
N THR A 146 -19.86 0.89 22.43
CA THR A 146 -19.47 1.07 23.84
C THR A 146 -18.54 -0.06 24.30
N SER A 147 -18.84 -1.30 23.92
CA SER A 147 -17.99 -2.46 24.17
C SER A 147 -16.60 -2.30 23.55
N PHE A 148 -16.51 -1.73 22.33
CA PHE A 148 -15.23 -1.43 21.70
C PHE A 148 -14.36 -0.51 22.56
N PHE A 149 -14.89 0.63 23.00
CA PHE A 149 -14.13 1.55 23.84
C PHE A 149 -13.76 0.94 25.19
N ALA A 150 -14.65 0.16 25.81
CA ALA A 150 -14.34 -0.54 27.05
C ALA A 150 -13.23 -1.60 26.88
N ALA A 151 -13.25 -2.36 25.78
CA ALA A 151 -12.20 -3.32 25.45
C ALA A 151 -10.87 -2.61 25.12
N TYR A 152 -10.93 -1.49 24.40
CA TYR A 152 -9.76 -0.66 24.13
C TYR A 152 -9.14 -0.14 25.42
N ASP A 153 -9.92 0.45 26.32
CA ASP A 153 -9.42 0.96 27.61
C ASP A 153 -8.81 -0.14 28.48
N ALA A 154 -9.33 -1.38 28.40
CA ALA A 154 -8.81 -2.51 29.15
C ALA A 154 -7.53 -3.11 28.54
N LEU A 155 -7.27 -2.92 27.24
CA LEU A 155 -6.22 -3.62 26.49
C LEU A 155 -5.19 -2.69 25.84
N CYS A 156 -5.36 -1.36 25.89
CA CYS A 156 -4.52 -0.44 25.11
C CYS A 156 -3.04 -0.40 25.54
N GLU A 157 -2.73 -0.69 26.80
CA GLU A 157 -1.35 -0.67 27.32
C GLU A 157 -0.65 -2.04 27.27
N GLU A 158 -1.38 -3.12 27.54
CA GLU A 158 -0.81 -4.47 27.71
C GLU A 158 -1.30 -5.50 26.68
N GLY A 159 -2.32 -5.15 25.88
CA GLY A 159 -2.93 -6.05 24.92
C GLY A 159 -2.00 -6.38 23.77
N THR A 160 -1.74 -7.67 23.58
CA THR A 160 -1.07 -8.19 22.38
C THR A 160 -2.07 -8.47 21.26
N ALA A 161 -1.58 -8.78 20.06
CA ALA A 161 -2.41 -9.06 18.89
C ALA A 161 -3.47 -10.13 19.19
N THR A 162 -3.11 -11.26 19.80
CA THR A 162 -4.06 -12.34 20.11
C THR A 162 -5.24 -11.91 21.00
N PRO A 163 -5.04 -11.40 22.23
CA PRO A 163 -6.14 -11.00 23.11
C PRO A 163 -6.95 -9.83 22.55
N VAL A 164 -6.31 -8.86 21.88
CA VAL A 164 -7.03 -7.74 21.26
C VAL A 164 -7.92 -8.23 20.13
N CYS A 165 -7.39 -9.01 19.18
CA CYS A 165 -8.19 -9.50 18.06
C CYS A 165 -9.35 -10.36 18.54
N LYS A 166 -9.09 -11.28 19.48
CA LYS A 166 -10.13 -12.12 20.07
C LYS A 166 -11.24 -11.29 20.71
N ALA A 167 -10.88 -10.30 21.52
CA ALA A 167 -11.87 -9.45 22.16
C ALA A 167 -12.71 -8.71 21.12
N LEU A 168 -12.08 -8.09 20.11
CA LEU A 168 -12.78 -7.36 19.05
C LEU A 168 -13.67 -8.26 18.19
N ASP A 169 -13.23 -9.48 17.88
CA ASP A 169 -14.03 -10.48 17.17
C ASP A 169 -15.32 -10.85 17.91
N GLU A 170 -15.26 -10.92 19.25
CA GLU A 170 -16.41 -11.27 20.08
C GLU A 170 -17.43 -10.13 20.21
N ILE A 171 -17.00 -8.87 20.10
CA ILE A 171 -17.86 -7.69 20.35
C ILE A 171 -18.30 -6.94 19.09
N ALA A 172 -17.64 -7.15 17.95
CA ALA A 172 -17.99 -6.51 16.69
C ALA A 172 -19.32 -7.03 16.14
N ASP A 173 -20.08 -6.17 15.46
CA ASP A 173 -21.30 -6.61 14.76
C ASP A 173 -20.92 -7.38 13.47
N ILE A 174 -19.83 -6.96 12.81
CA ILE A 174 -19.20 -7.67 11.70
C ILE A 174 -17.69 -7.72 11.95
N SER A 175 -17.12 -8.91 11.93
CA SER A 175 -15.67 -9.14 11.88
C SER A 175 -15.29 -9.74 10.53
N VAL A 176 -14.28 -9.16 9.89
CA VAL A 176 -13.68 -9.66 8.65
C VAL A 176 -12.21 -9.95 8.91
N PRO A 177 -11.80 -11.23 8.95
CA PRO A 177 -10.41 -11.59 9.20
C PRO A 177 -9.53 -11.09 8.05
N GLY A 178 -8.32 -10.64 8.40
CA GLY A 178 -7.30 -10.31 7.42
C GLY A 178 -6.85 -11.53 6.62
N SER A 179 -6.38 -11.33 5.39
CA SER A 179 -5.97 -12.44 4.51
C SER A 179 -4.71 -13.15 5.00
N LYS A 180 -3.86 -12.47 5.77
CA LYS A 180 -2.71 -13.03 6.46
C LYS A 180 -2.90 -12.79 7.95
N ASP A 181 -2.74 -13.83 8.76
CA ASP A 181 -2.84 -13.73 10.21
C ASP A 181 -1.63 -12.94 10.76
N HIS A 182 -1.91 -11.84 11.46
CA HIS A 182 -0.89 -10.94 12.00
C HIS A 182 0.10 -11.65 12.92
N VAL A 183 -0.36 -12.55 13.78
CA VAL A 183 0.49 -13.31 14.72
C VAL A 183 1.43 -14.25 13.97
N MET A 184 0.95 -14.83 12.89
CA MET A 184 1.73 -15.73 12.05
C MET A 184 2.80 -14.99 11.23
N VAL A 185 2.49 -13.82 10.66
CA VAL A 185 3.41 -13.11 9.75
C VAL A 185 4.27 -12.04 10.43
N GLN A 186 3.80 -11.45 11.52
CA GLN A 186 4.47 -10.37 12.23
C GLN A 186 4.71 -10.70 13.71
N GLY A 187 3.75 -11.32 14.38
CA GLY A 187 3.84 -11.73 15.79
C GLY A 187 2.83 -11.06 16.70
N GLU A 188 3.12 -11.07 18.00
CA GLU A 188 2.19 -10.64 19.05
C GLU A 188 2.18 -9.13 19.29
N ILE A 189 3.23 -8.39 18.92
CA ILE A 189 3.24 -6.94 19.14
C ILE A 189 2.33 -6.29 18.11
N LEU A 190 1.19 -5.78 18.59
CA LEU A 190 0.25 -4.96 17.84
C LEU A 190 0.66 -3.50 17.99
N GLU A 191 0.98 -2.81 16.89
CA GLU A 191 1.36 -1.39 16.95
C GLU A 191 0.19 -0.49 17.35
N GLY A 192 -1.02 -0.90 16.98
CA GLY A 192 -2.24 -0.24 17.41
C GLY A 192 -3.42 -0.56 16.51
N LEU A 193 -4.44 0.28 16.63
CA LEU A 193 -5.68 0.20 15.87
C LEU A 193 -5.93 1.52 15.16
N VAL A 194 -6.52 1.47 13.96
CA VAL A 194 -7.01 2.64 13.25
C VAL A 194 -8.52 2.62 13.30
N ALA A 195 -9.11 3.55 14.05
CA ALA A 195 -10.55 3.72 14.16
C ALA A 195 -11.02 4.93 13.33
N ARG A 196 -12.10 4.76 12.56
CA ARG A 196 -12.73 5.84 11.80
C ARG A 196 -14.26 5.72 11.78
N ILE A 197 -14.92 6.83 11.50
CA ILE A 197 -16.37 6.86 11.27
C ILE A 197 -16.61 6.65 9.77
N VAL A 198 -17.44 5.66 9.45
CA VAL A 198 -17.87 5.35 8.08
C VAL A 198 -19.39 5.46 7.96
N SER A 199 -19.89 5.46 6.72
CA SER A 199 -21.32 5.51 6.46
C SER A 199 -22.04 4.33 7.14
N ARG A 200 -23.30 4.51 7.51
CA ARG A 200 -24.11 3.42 8.07
C ARG A 200 -24.25 2.27 7.08
N GLU A 201 -24.33 2.59 5.79
CA GLU A 201 -24.45 1.66 4.67
C GLU A 201 -23.25 0.71 4.58
N SER A 202 -22.09 1.08 5.14
CA SER A 202 -20.87 0.26 5.09
C SER A 202 -21.10 -1.13 5.70
N SER A 203 -21.90 -1.26 6.76
CA SER A 203 -22.21 -2.57 7.37
C SER A 203 -23.05 -3.44 6.43
N VAL A 204 -24.07 -2.86 5.78
CA VAL A 204 -24.95 -3.59 4.84
C VAL A 204 -24.17 -4.00 3.58
N GLN A 205 -23.37 -3.08 3.04
CA GLN A 205 -22.50 -3.34 1.89
C GLN A 205 -21.45 -4.41 2.20
N MET A 206 -20.91 -4.43 3.43
CA MET A 206 -19.95 -5.44 3.84
C MET A 206 -20.55 -6.84 3.76
N GLU A 207 -21.75 -7.08 4.31
CA GLU A 207 -22.41 -8.39 4.22
C GLU A 207 -22.63 -8.86 2.77
N GLU A 208 -23.01 -7.94 1.88
CA GLU A 208 -23.16 -8.23 0.46
C GLU A 208 -21.83 -8.59 -0.20
N VAL A 209 -20.78 -7.81 0.06
CA VAL A 209 -19.44 -8.08 -0.46
C VAL A 209 -18.91 -9.43 0.03
N LEU A 210 -19.07 -9.75 1.31
CA LEU A 210 -18.58 -11.00 1.88
C LEU A 210 -19.26 -12.23 1.26
N ARG A 211 -20.54 -12.10 0.89
CA ARG A 211 -21.30 -13.14 0.17
C ARG A 211 -20.89 -13.26 -1.29
N ASN A 212 -20.72 -12.13 -1.99
CA ASN A 212 -20.45 -12.11 -3.43
C ASN A 212 -18.98 -12.38 -3.78
N PHE A 213 -18.07 -12.07 -2.86
CA PHE A 213 -16.63 -12.24 -3.02
C PHE A 213 -16.11 -13.05 -1.83
N PRO A 214 -16.17 -14.40 -1.83
CA PRO A 214 -15.61 -15.21 -0.75
C PRO A 214 -14.07 -15.09 -0.69
N ILE A 215 -13.47 -15.56 0.41
CA ILE A 215 -12.01 -15.61 0.55
C ILE A 215 -11.41 -16.46 -0.58
N PRO A 216 -10.47 -15.94 -1.38
CA PRO A 216 -9.91 -16.68 -2.50
C PRO A 216 -8.97 -17.80 -2.06
N SER A 217 -8.90 -18.87 -2.85
CA SER A 217 -7.86 -19.89 -2.72
C SER A 217 -6.49 -19.33 -3.17
N LEU A 218 -5.43 -19.81 -2.55
CA LEU A 218 -4.06 -19.54 -2.96
C LEU A 218 -3.57 -20.70 -3.84
N ASP A 219 -3.35 -20.43 -5.13
CA ASP A 219 -2.97 -21.47 -6.09
C ASP A 219 -1.45 -21.71 -6.11
N GLY A 220 -0.65 -20.84 -5.47
CA GLY A 220 0.82 -20.87 -5.49
C GLY A 220 1.50 -21.44 -4.25
N GLY A 221 0.74 -21.95 -3.26
CA GLY A 221 1.28 -22.40 -1.96
C GLY A 221 2.34 -23.50 -2.02
N ASP A 222 2.30 -24.35 -3.06
CA ASP A 222 3.24 -25.46 -3.29
C ASP A 222 4.31 -25.17 -4.34
N SER A 223 4.34 -23.95 -4.90
CA SER A 223 5.28 -23.60 -5.98
C SER A 223 6.56 -22.96 -5.45
N ASP A 224 7.70 -23.26 -6.09
CA ASP A 224 8.95 -22.55 -5.82
C ASP A 224 8.80 -21.07 -6.20
N LEU A 225 8.71 -20.20 -5.20
CA LEU A 225 8.58 -18.76 -5.36
C LEU A 225 9.91 -18.07 -5.69
N GLY A 226 10.99 -18.83 -5.77
CA GLY A 226 12.35 -18.33 -5.90
C GLY A 226 12.86 -17.69 -4.60
N PRO A 227 14.04 -17.05 -4.66
CA PRO A 227 14.70 -16.48 -3.48
C PRO A 227 13.79 -15.48 -2.77
N SER A 228 13.84 -15.47 -1.44
CA SER A 228 13.07 -14.51 -0.64
C SER A 228 13.65 -13.10 -0.78
N LEU A 229 12.87 -12.10 -0.36
CA LEU A 229 13.33 -10.72 -0.26
C LEU A 229 14.64 -10.62 0.55
N ARG A 230 14.68 -11.31 1.69
CA ARG A 230 15.85 -11.35 2.59
C ARG A 230 17.06 -11.99 1.92
N ASP A 231 16.88 -13.06 1.17
CA ASP A 231 17.98 -13.73 0.46
C ASP A 231 18.60 -12.81 -0.60
N ILE A 232 17.76 -12.14 -1.40
CA ILE A 232 18.22 -11.21 -2.44
C ILE A 232 18.94 -10.02 -1.82
N CYS A 233 18.36 -9.39 -0.79
CA CYS A 233 18.98 -8.26 -0.10
C CYS A 233 20.29 -8.67 0.59
N ALA A 234 20.36 -9.85 1.23
CA ALA A 234 21.56 -10.34 1.88
C ALA A 234 22.69 -10.60 0.87
N ALA A 235 22.37 -11.21 -0.28
CA ALA A 235 23.34 -11.49 -1.34
C ALA A 235 23.96 -10.21 -1.94
N ASN A 236 23.23 -9.10 -1.92
CA ASN A 236 23.65 -7.83 -2.51
C ASN A 236 23.93 -6.73 -1.46
N ARG A 237 24.16 -7.10 -0.19
CA ARG A 237 24.23 -6.16 0.95
C ARG A 237 25.25 -5.02 0.81
N SER A 238 26.27 -5.18 -0.03
CA SER A 238 27.35 -4.19 -0.22
C SER A 238 27.02 -3.07 -1.21
N ASP A 239 25.96 -3.21 -2.03
CA ASP A 239 25.59 -2.23 -3.05
C ASP A 239 24.07 -2.13 -3.20
N GLU A 240 23.49 -1.02 -2.74
CA GLU A 240 22.05 -0.76 -2.83
C GLU A 240 21.55 -0.76 -4.28
N LYS A 241 22.35 -0.31 -5.25
CA LYS A 241 21.93 -0.33 -6.66
C LYS A 241 21.84 -1.76 -7.19
N GLN A 242 22.75 -2.64 -6.78
CA GLN A 242 22.66 -4.07 -7.13
C GLN A 242 21.50 -4.75 -6.42
N GLN A 243 21.19 -4.38 -5.16
CA GLN A 243 19.99 -4.86 -4.48
C GLN A 243 18.73 -4.49 -5.26
N ILE A 244 18.56 -3.21 -5.59
CA ILE A 244 17.43 -2.72 -6.38
C ILE A 244 17.35 -3.48 -7.70
N LYS A 245 18.47 -3.63 -8.41
CA LYS A 245 18.51 -4.33 -9.69
C LYS A 245 18.05 -5.78 -9.56
N ALA A 246 18.61 -6.51 -8.59
CA ALA A 246 18.28 -7.92 -8.36
C ALA A 246 16.80 -8.11 -7.98
N LEU A 247 16.23 -7.21 -7.17
CA LEU A 247 14.81 -7.22 -6.81
C LEU A 247 13.91 -7.03 -8.02
N LEU A 248 14.21 -6.04 -8.86
CA LEU A 248 13.42 -5.74 -10.07
C LEU A 248 13.56 -6.87 -11.12
N GLU A 249 14.75 -7.42 -11.31
CA GLU A 249 14.95 -8.58 -12.19
C GLU A 249 14.17 -9.81 -11.72
N ASN A 250 14.15 -10.06 -10.39
CA ASN A 250 13.40 -11.18 -9.84
C ASN A 250 11.89 -10.98 -9.89
N VAL A 251 11.34 -9.76 -9.96
CA VAL A 251 9.89 -9.55 -10.07
C VAL A 251 9.38 -9.93 -11.46
N GLY A 252 10.20 -9.70 -12.49
CA GLY A 252 9.89 -9.98 -13.89
C GLY A 252 9.20 -8.83 -14.62
N SER A 253 9.24 -8.89 -15.95
CA SER A 253 8.80 -7.82 -16.84
C SER A 253 7.29 -7.54 -16.82
N SER A 254 6.45 -8.49 -16.39
CA SER A 254 5.00 -8.27 -16.29
C SER A 254 4.63 -7.20 -15.27
N MET A 255 5.39 -7.11 -14.17
CA MET A 255 5.12 -6.15 -13.10
C MET A 255 5.94 -4.87 -13.26
N CYS A 256 7.18 -4.99 -13.76
CA CYS A 256 8.10 -3.89 -13.94
C CYS A 256 8.90 -4.10 -15.25
N PRO A 257 8.36 -3.75 -16.42
CA PRO A 257 9.05 -3.91 -17.70
C PRO A 257 10.14 -2.86 -17.93
N ASP A 258 10.11 -1.75 -17.19
CA ASP A 258 11.06 -0.65 -17.30
C ASP A 258 11.60 -0.26 -15.91
N HIS A 259 12.92 -0.19 -15.78
CA HIS A 259 13.61 0.14 -14.53
C HIS A 259 14.08 1.62 -14.48
N ARG A 260 13.66 2.46 -15.44
CA ARG A 260 14.05 3.88 -15.54
C ARG A 260 13.71 4.69 -14.29
N ASP A 261 12.69 4.32 -13.53
CA ASP A 261 12.41 5.02 -12.27
C ASP A 261 13.55 4.90 -11.28
N TRP A 262 14.31 3.80 -11.29
CA TRP A 262 15.42 3.56 -10.35
C TRP A 262 16.78 3.96 -10.93
N PHE A 263 16.98 3.77 -12.23
CA PHE A 263 18.27 3.91 -12.88
C PHE A 263 18.31 5.01 -13.97
N GLY A 264 17.15 5.53 -14.36
CA GLY A 264 16.92 6.36 -15.55
C GLY A 264 17.51 5.78 -16.83
N TYR A 265 17.76 6.66 -17.82
CA TYR A 265 18.08 6.23 -19.19
C TYR A 265 19.43 5.55 -19.35
N SER A 266 20.40 5.91 -18.53
CA SER A 266 21.76 5.37 -18.59
C SER A 266 21.93 4.09 -17.76
N GLY A 267 20.86 3.59 -17.13
CA GLY A 267 20.96 2.42 -16.26
C GLY A 267 21.90 2.68 -15.07
N LEU A 268 22.89 1.81 -14.88
CA LEU A 268 23.87 1.98 -13.81
C LEU A 268 24.93 3.05 -14.12
N GLU A 269 25.00 3.55 -15.35
CA GLU A 269 25.99 4.55 -15.76
C GLU A 269 25.62 5.98 -15.29
N PRO A 270 26.61 6.88 -15.08
CA PRO A 270 26.37 8.24 -14.63
C PRO A 270 25.48 9.03 -15.62
N GLN A 271 24.35 9.55 -15.15
CA GLN A 271 23.47 10.38 -15.98
C GLN A 271 24.08 11.76 -16.32
N SER A 272 23.90 12.17 -17.57
CA SER A 272 24.20 13.53 -18.04
C SER A 272 23.24 14.56 -17.40
N ARG A 273 23.81 15.55 -16.69
CA ARG A 273 23.08 16.63 -15.97
C ARG A 273 22.19 17.53 -16.84
N ASN A 274 22.17 17.37 -18.16
CA ASN A 274 21.57 18.34 -19.08
C ASN A 274 20.14 18.02 -19.53
N ALA A 275 19.68 16.76 -19.42
CA ALA A 275 18.33 16.38 -19.86
C ALA A 275 17.20 16.93 -18.94
N ASP A 276 17.47 17.12 -17.64
CA ASP A 276 16.44 17.47 -16.63
C ASP A 276 16.05 18.95 -16.57
N LYS A 277 16.83 19.84 -17.19
CA LYS A 277 16.59 21.30 -17.08
C LYS A 277 15.31 21.75 -17.81
N SER A 278 14.91 21.06 -18.87
CA SER A 278 13.72 21.41 -19.65
C SER A 278 12.44 21.14 -18.86
N VAL A 279 12.34 20.00 -18.18
CA VAL A 279 11.15 19.58 -17.41
C VAL A 279 10.84 20.57 -16.29
N VAL A 280 11.83 20.90 -15.45
CA VAL A 280 11.66 21.85 -14.35
C VAL A 280 11.28 23.23 -14.89
N THR A 281 11.80 23.63 -16.05
CA THR A 281 11.46 24.90 -16.68
C THR A 281 10.01 24.93 -17.15
N HIS A 282 9.54 23.87 -17.82
CA HIS A 282 8.14 23.74 -18.22
C HIS A 282 7.20 23.71 -17.01
N PHE A 283 7.55 22.95 -15.95
CA PHE A 283 6.77 22.91 -14.72
C PHE A 283 6.63 24.29 -14.07
N LEU A 284 7.70 25.09 -14.02
CA LEU A 284 7.65 26.44 -13.44
C LEU A 284 6.89 27.46 -14.30
N GLN A 285 6.73 27.19 -15.60
CA GLN A 285 5.99 28.03 -16.54
C GLN A 285 4.51 27.63 -16.69
N ALA A 286 4.16 26.40 -16.32
CA ALA A 286 2.79 25.90 -16.38
C ALA A 286 1.86 26.62 -15.39
N HIS A 287 0.60 26.80 -15.78
CA HIS A 287 -0.41 27.37 -14.89
C HIS A 287 -0.81 26.33 -13.82
N PRO A 288 -0.65 26.61 -12.51
CA PRO A 288 -0.98 25.64 -11.48
C PRO A 288 -2.49 25.44 -11.39
N THR A 289 -2.92 24.17 -11.31
CA THR A 289 -4.34 23.79 -11.20
C THR A 289 -4.88 23.87 -9.78
N ASP A 290 -4.00 23.96 -8.78
CA ASP A 290 -4.35 24.00 -7.36
C ASP A 290 -3.32 24.78 -6.53
N TYR A 291 -3.67 25.03 -5.26
CA TYR A 291 -2.83 25.77 -4.33
C TYR A 291 -1.52 25.06 -3.98
N ALA A 292 -1.52 23.73 -3.86
CA ALA A 292 -0.33 22.96 -3.49
C ALA A 292 0.71 23.00 -4.61
N THR A 293 0.28 22.82 -5.86
CA THR A 293 1.09 22.93 -7.08
C THR A 293 1.66 24.34 -7.21
N LYS A 294 0.86 25.39 -6.97
CA LYS A 294 1.34 26.77 -6.93
C LYS A 294 2.43 26.97 -5.88
N LYS A 295 2.25 26.44 -4.66
CA LYS A 295 3.24 26.55 -3.59
C LYS A 295 4.52 25.77 -3.89
N LEU A 296 4.41 24.62 -4.54
CA LEU A 296 5.56 23.86 -5.01
C LEU A 296 6.36 24.63 -6.07
N GLN A 297 5.70 25.25 -7.05
CA GLN A 297 6.35 26.13 -8.03
C GLN A 297 7.06 27.31 -7.36
N GLU A 298 6.40 28.00 -6.42
CA GLU A 298 6.98 29.11 -5.66
C GLU A 298 8.25 28.67 -4.88
N MET A 299 8.19 27.51 -4.22
CA MET A 299 9.31 26.93 -3.49
C MET A 299 10.50 26.62 -4.42
N ILE A 300 10.27 25.92 -5.52
CA ILE A 300 11.32 25.59 -6.50
C ILE A 300 11.92 26.88 -7.09
N GLY A 301 11.08 27.86 -7.43
CA GLY A 301 11.52 29.17 -7.91
C GLY A 301 12.40 29.91 -6.89
N LEU A 302 12.05 29.86 -5.60
CA LEU A 302 12.88 30.41 -4.53
C LEU A 302 14.22 29.66 -4.42
N MET A 303 14.21 28.33 -4.48
CA MET A 303 15.43 27.53 -4.39
C MET A 303 16.40 27.84 -5.53
N LYS A 304 15.90 27.97 -6.76
CA LYS A 304 16.71 28.37 -7.92
C LYS A 304 17.28 29.79 -7.74
N ARG A 305 16.48 30.76 -7.28
CA ARG A 305 16.95 32.14 -7.02
C ARG A 305 18.02 32.22 -5.92
N LYS A 306 17.94 31.33 -4.93
CA LYS A 306 18.90 31.25 -3.82
C LYS A 306 20.08 30.32 -4.09
N ASN A 307 20.16 29.72 -5.28
CA ASN A 307 21.20 28.78 -5.69
C ASN A 307 21.37 27.61 -4.70
N PHE A 308 20.28 27.10 -4.12
CA PHE A 308 20.36 25.89 -3.31
C PHE A 308 20.73 24.68 -4.18
N SER A 309 21.65 23.86 -3.68
CA SER A 309 21.99 22.59 -4.32
C SER A 309 20.84 21.60 -4.12
N ALA A 310 20.10 21.33 -5.19
CA ALA A 310 19.00 20.38 -5.19
C ALA A 310 18.94 19.65 -6.52
N SER A 311 18.59 18.37 -6.47
CA SER A 311 18.28 17.56 -7.65
C SER A 311 16.79 17.27 -7.65
N PHE A 312 16.13 17.50 -8.79
CA PHE A 312 14.71 17.21 -8.96
C PHE A 312 14.59 15.93 -9.77
N LYS A 313 13.83 14.98 -9.25
CA LYS A 313 13.46 13.76 -9.98
C LYS A 313 12.01 13.92 -10.41
N SER A 314 11.77 13.85 -11.71
CA SER A 314 10.41 13.91 -12.27
C SER A 314 10.08 12.59 -12.95
N TYR A 315 8.91 12.06 -12.65
CA TYR A 315 8.31 11.01 -13.48
C TYR A 315 7.80 11.64 -14.79
N TRP A 316 8.26 11.14 -15.94
CA TRP A 316 7.82 11.64 -17.24
C TRP A 316 7.09 10.52 -17.99
N ASN A 317 5.76 10.63 -18.08
CA ASN A 317 4.96 9.69 -18.85
C ASN A 317 4.97 10.10 -20.34
N TYR A 318 5.74 9.38 -21.17
CA TYR A 318 5.90 9.66 -22.61
C TYR A 318 4.66 9.31 -23.46
N GLN A 319 3.61 8.74 -22.86
CA GLN A 319 2.39 8.38 -23.59
C GLN A 319 1.33 9.49 -23.60
N LYS A 320 1.70 10.72 -23.20
CA LYS A 320 0.88 11.93 -23.38
C LYS A 320 1.64 13.00 -24.15
#